data_AF-A0A976CUA9-F1
#
_entry.id   AF-A0A976CUA9-F1
#
_cell.length_a   1.000
_cell.length_b   1.000
_cell.length_c   1.000
_cell.angle_alpha   90.00
_cell.angle_beta   90.00
_cell.angle_gamma   90.00
#
_symmetry.space_group_name_H-M   'P 1'
#
loop_
_entity.id
_entity.type
_entity.pdbx_description
1 polymer ?
#
loop_
_entity_poly.entity_id
_entity_poly.type
_entity_poly.pdbx_seq_one_letter_code
_entity_poly.pdbx_strand_id
1 'polypeptide(L)'
;MRAIGVGFFTIFFSVASFAQTTAPLEVVNSAVAAVNDLGRQVVLGKMKTSLERMYPQWKERLSRRLGGEQQLEKQFDDALAEMMKQGTSMVSFKTYGFPKVYEVFPGKKTEIVDGKEVETLINTKWLLLIPTEVRYRVIQQQESFVIESKGYQVAIATKNKLEWTFIDGAGLTVQDLRSLFISLPVDMELPEIQRRVVPKEELLKQ
;
A
#
# COMPACT_ATOMS: atom_id res chain seq x y z
N MET A 1 12.49 21.11 64.61
CA MET A 1 12.51 21.43 63.17
C MET A 1 13.38 20.41 62.44
N ARG A 2 12.78 19.51 61.67
CA ARG A 2 13.47 18.66 60.69
C ARG A 2 12.60 18.68 59.43
N ALA A 3 13.11 19.31 58.38
CA ALA A 3 12.47 19.34 57.08
C ALA A 3 12.63 17.96 56.43
N ILE A 4 11.52 17.31 56.10
CA ILE A 4 11.51 16.08 55.29
C ILE A 4 11.25 16.52 53.85
N GLY A 5 12.23 16.22 53.00
CA GLY A 5 12.25 16.61 51.60
C GLY A 5 11.16 15.94 50.78
N VAL A 6 10.56 16.76 49.91
CA VAL A 6 9.59 16.40 48.89
C VAL A 6 10.32 15.65 47.77
N GLY A 7 9.96 14.39 47.53
CA GLY A 7 10.36 13.63 46.35
C GLY A 7 9.22 13.54 45.36
N PHE A 8 9.15 14.49 44.42
CA PHE A 8 8.27 14.40 43.25
C PHE A 8 8.92 13.46 42.23
N PHE A 9 8.41 12.24 42.11
CA PHE A 9 8.80 11.30 41.06
C PHE A 9 7.92 11.59 39.83
N THR A 10 8.38 12.47 38.95
CA THR A 10 7.72 12.71 37.67
C THR A 10 8.07 11.58 36.71
N ILE A 11 7.14 10.65 36.51
CA ILE A 11 7.24 9.62 35.46
C ILE A 11 7.02 10.33 34.12
N PHE A 12 8.09 10.48 33.34
CA PHE A 12 7.98 10.89 31.94
C PHE A 12 7.45 9.69 31.14
N PHE A 13 6.16 9.68 30.81
CA PHE A 13 5.67 8.90 29.68
C PHE A 13 6.17 9.56 28.41
N SER A 14 7.20 8.98 27.79
CA SER A 14 7.57 9.34 26.41
C SER A 14 6.45 8.84 25.50
N VAL A 15 5.60 9.76 25.05
CA VAL A 15 4.67 9.49 23.95
C VAL A 15 5.55 9.35 22.71
N ALA A 16 5.70 8.14 22.21
CA ALA A 16 6.39 7.91 20.95
C ALA A 16 5.66 8.71 19.86
N SER A 17 6.27 9.78 19.40
CA SER A 17 5.77 10.60 18.30
C SER A 17 5.89 9.76 17.03
N PHE A 18 4.79 9.19 16.54
CA PHE A 18 4.75 8.43 15.30
C PHE A 18 4.75 9.40 14.11
N ALA A 19 5.92 9.98 13.83
CA ALA A 19 6.09 10.88 12.69
C ALA A 19 6.20 10.08 11.38
N GLN A 20 5.61 10.62 10.32
CA GLN A 20 5.95 10.29 8.93
C GLN A 20 7.47 10.38 8.76
N THR A 21 8.14 9.27 8.46
CA THR A 21 9.59 9.23 8.29
C THR A 21 9.96 9.63 6.86
N THR A 22 10.99 10.45 6.71
CA THR A 22 11.65 10.68 5.42
C THR A 22 12.53 9.48 5.07
N ALA A 23 12.05 8.56 4.23
CA ALA A 23 12.89 7.50 3.70
C ALA A 23 13.97 8.07 2.74
N PRO A 24 15.11 7.38 2.56
CA PRO A 24 16.08 7.74 1.53
C PRO A 24 15.42 7.84 0.15
N LEU A 25 15.87 8.81 -0.66
CA LEU A 25 15.29 9.04 -1.98
C LEU A 25 15.35 7.79 -2.88
N GLU A 26 16.39 6.97 -2.74
CA GLU A 26 16.52 5.70 -3.44
C GLU A 26 15.36 4.73 -3.12
N VAL A 27 14.94 4.65 -1.86
CA VAL A 27 13.81 3.81 -1.44
C VAL A 27 12.52 4.30 -2.10
N VAL A 28 12.28 5.62 -2.08
CA VAL A 28 11.10 6.22 -2.68
C VAL A 28 11.08 5.98 -4.20
N ASN A 29 12.19 6.25 -4.88
CA ASN A 29 12.32 6.05 -6.33
C ASN A 29 12.15 4.58 -6.72
N SER A 30 12.72 3.66 -5.94
CA SER A 30 12.59 2.21 -6.15
C SER A 30 11.14 1.76 -6.02
N ALA A 31 10.43 2.21 -4.99
CA ALA A 31 9.01 1.88 -4.79
C ALA A 31 8.13 2.43 -5.92
N VAL A 32 8.33 3.70 -6.31
CA VAL A 32 7.60 4.33 -7.42
C VAL A 32 7.87 3.61 -8.74
N ALA A 33 9.13 3.25 -9.02
CA ALA A 33 9.49 2.46 -10.19
C ALA A 33 8.80 1.10 -10.19
N ALA A 34 8.76 0.42 -9.03
CA ALA A 34 8.12 -0.88 -8.90
C ALA A 34 6.59 -0.83 -9.09
N VAL A 35 5.91 0.23 -8.61
CA VAL A 35 4.48 0.46 -8.85
C VAL A 35 4.20 0.78 -10.33
N ASN A 36 5.02 1.62 -10.97
CA ASN A 36 4.89 1.90 -12.40
C ASN A 36 5.14 0.65 -13.25
N ASP A 37 6.09 -0.21 -12.87
CA ASP A 37 6.31 -1.50 -13.51
C ASP A 37 5.11 -2.44 -13.36
N LEU A 38 4.55 -2.57 -12.14
CA LEU A 38 3.32 -3.32 -11.91
C LEU A 38 2.20 -2.86 -12.85
N GLY A 39 1.93 -1.56 -12.90
CA GLY A 39 0.95 -0.97 -13.78
C GLY A 39 1.22 -1.20 -15.27
N ARG A 40 2.48 -1.17 -15.69
CA ARG A 40 2.89 -1.47 -17.07
C ARG A 40 2.55 -2.91 -17.45
N GLN A 41 2.83 -3.88 -16.59
CA GLN A 41 2.48 -5.29 -16.86
C GLN A 41 0.96 -5.45 -17.03
N VAL A 42 0.18 -4.78 -16.17
CA VAL A 42 -1.29 -4.76 -16.22
C VAL A 42 -1.80 -4.12 -17.51
N VAL A 43 -1.25 -2.98 -17.95
CA VAL A 43 -1.56 -2.37 -19.27
C VAL A 43 -1.25 -3.33 -20.43
N LEU A 44 -0.19 -4.13 -20.33
CA LEU A 44 0.17 -5.15 -21.32
C LEU A 44 -0.68 -6.44 -21.24
N GLY A 45 -1.77 -6.42 -20.45
CA GLY A 45 -2.69 -7.55 -20.30
C GLY A 45 -2.22 -8.62 -19.31
N LYS A 46 -1.08 -8.43 -18.64
CA LYS A 46 -0.55 -9.37 -17.63
C LYS A 46 -1.14 -9.07 -16.26
N MET A 47 -2.46 -9.13 -16.18
CA MET A 47 -3.23 -8.77 -14.98
C MET A 47 -2.86 -9.64 -13.77
N LYS A 48 -2.55 -10.93 -13.99
CA LYS A 48 -2.15 -11.88 -12.93
C LYS A 48 -0.90 -11.47 -12.14
N THR A 49 -0.04 -10.63 -12.72
CA THR A 49 1.13 -10.08 -12.01
C THR A 49 0.74 -9.30 -10.75
N SER A 50 -0.46 -8.70 -10.72
CA SER A 50 -0.98 -8.04 -9.51
C SER A 50 -1.27 -9.02 -8.37
N LEU A 51 -1.77 -10.22 -8.68
CA LEU A 51 -2.02 -11.28 -7.70
C LEU A 51 -0.71 -11.95 -7.25
N GLU A 52 0.23 -12.16 -8.18
CA GLU A 52 1.55 -12.75 -7.91
C GLU A 52 2.41 -11.88 -6.98
N ARG A 53 2.36 -10.55 -7.17
CA ARG A 53 3.16 -9.58 -6.39
C ARG A 53 2.39 -9.01 -5.20
N MET A 54 1.23 -9.59 -4.87
CA MET A 54 0.43 -9.18 -3.73
C MET A 54 1.21 -9.42 -2.42
N TYR A 55 1.06 -8.51 -1.46
CA TYR A 55 1.68 -8.66 -0.15
C TYR A 55 1.22 -9.98 0.51
N PRO A 56 2.12 -10.91 0.87
CA PRO A 56 1.75 -12.27 1.23
C PRO A 56 0.73 -12.38 2.37
N GLN A 57 0.88 -11.58 3.43
CA GLN A 57 -0.08 -11.60 4.56
C GLN A 57 -1.45 -11.04 4.17
N TRP A 58 -1.49 -10.11 3.21
CA TRP A 58 -2.74 -9.61 2.67
C TRP A 58 -3.41 -10.66 1.77
N LYS A 59 -2.62 -11.30 0.88
CA LYS A 59 -3.09 -12.41 0.03
C LYS A 59 -3.67 -13.53 0.88
N GLU A 60 -2.98 -13.93 1.94
CA GLU A 60 -3.45 -14.95 2.88
C GLU A 60 -4.78 -14.57 3.53
N ARG A 61 -4.96 -13.31 3.95
CA ARG A 61 -6.23 -12.83 4.51
C ARG A 61 -7.36 -12.90 3.51
N LEU A 62 -7.13 -12.46 2.27
CA LEU A 62 -8.13 -12.53 1.21
C LEU A 62 -8.49 -13.99 0.90
N SER A 63 -7.49 -14.86 0.77
CA SER A 63 -7.69 -16.30 0.58
C SER A 63 -8.55 -16.89 1.69
N ARG A 64 -8.26 -16.61 2.96
CA ARG A 64 -9.07 -17.11 4.09
C ARG A 64 -10.51 -16.61 4.05
N ARG A 65 -10.74 -15.33 3.70
CA ARG A 65 -12.10 -14.76 3.57
C ARG A 65 -12.89 -15.41 2.43
N LEU A 66 -12.22 -15.80 1.35
CA LEU A 66 -12.84 -16.38 0.16
C LEU A 66 -12.91 -17.91 0.21
N GLY A 67 -12.36 -18.58 1.23
CA GLY A 67 -12.40 -20.03 1.36
C GLY A 67 -11.20 -20.78 0.74
N GLY A 68 -10.12 -20.08 0.43
CA GLY A 68 -8.85 -20.64 -0.03
C GLY A 68 -8.21 -19.86 -1.17
N GLU A 69 -6.96 -20.18 -1.48
CA GLU A 69 -6.21 -19.53 -2.56
C GLU A 69 -6.81 -19.82 -3.94
N GLN A 70 -7.30 -21.03 -4.18
CA GLN A 70 -8.00 -21.37 -5.43
C GLN A 70 -9.26 -20.52 -5.65
N GLN A 71 -10.01 -20.23 -4.59
CA GLN A 71 -11.22 -19.42 -4.70
C GLN A 71 -10.88 -17.93 -4.87
N LEU A 72 -9.77 -17.46 -4.29
CA LEU A 72 -9.22 -16.14 -4.57
C LEU A 72 -8.80 -15.99 -6.05
N GLU A 73 -8.05 -16.96 -6.58
CA GLU A 73 -7.64 -16.99 -7.98
C GLU A 73 -8.84 -17.02 -8.92
N LYS A 74 -9.83 -17.87 -8.63
CA LYS A 74 -11.07 -17.93 -9.41
C LYS A 74 -11.82 -16.61 -9.40
N GLN A 75 -12.00 -15.99 -8.22
CA GLN A 75 -12.66 -14.69 -8.10
C GLN A 75 -11.94 -13.61 -8.91
N PHE A 76 -10.61 -13.66 -8.94
CA PHE A 76 -9.79 -12.75 -9.75
C PHE A 76 -9.99 -13.00 -11.25
N ASP A 77 -9.94 -14.26 -11.69
CA ASP A 77 -10.14 -14.63 -13.10
C ASP A 77 -11.56 -14.29 -13.58
N ASP A 78 -12.58 -14.51 -12.75
CA ASP A 78 -13.98 -14.14 -13.03
C ASP A 78 -14.14 -12.62 -13.19
N ALA A 79 -13.47 -11.82 -12.34
CA ALA A 79 -13.48 -10.36 -12.46
C ALA A 79 -12.82 -9.87 -13.76
N LEU A 80 -11.71 -10.50 -14.18
CA LEU A 80 -11.07 -10.20 -15.46
C LEU A 80 -11.95 -10.56 -16.65
N ALA A 81 -12.59 -11.73 -16.61
CA ALA A 81 -13.50 -12.17 -17.65
C ALA A 81 -14.68 -11.19 -17.81
N GLU A 82 -15.24 -10.71 -16.69
CA GLU A 82 -16.32 -9.73 -16.71
C GLU A 82 -15.84 -8.38 -17.28
N MET A 83 -14.65 -7.89 -16.90
CA MET A 83 -14.07 -6.69 -17.51
C MET A 83 -13.94 -6.81 -19.02
N MET A 84 -13.43 -7.94 -19.51
CA MET A 84 -13.28 -8.21 -20.94
C MET A 84 -14.64 -8.27 -21.65
N LYS A 85 -15.62 -8.93 -21.05
CA LYS A 85 -16.99 -9.02 -21.57
C LYS A 85 -17.65 -7.65 -21.69
N GLN A 86 -17.35 -6.74 -20.75
CA GLN A 86 -17.81 -5.36 -20.76
C GLN A 86 -16.99 -4.43 -21.69
N GLY A 87 -16.06 -4.98 -22.48
CA GLY A 87 -15.20 -4.21 -23.37
C GLY A 87 -14.30 -3.23 -22.62
N THR A 88 -13.96 -3.54 -21.36
CA THR A 88 -13.12 -2.70 -20.50
C THR A 88 -11.66 -3.15 -20.56
N SER A 89 -10.77 -2.23 -20.92
CA SER A 89 -9.32 -2.47 -20.92
C SER A 89 -8.57 -1.30 -20.29
N MET A 90 -7.49 -1.59 -19.58
CA MET A 90 -6.60 -0.57 -19.05
C MET A 90 -5.72 -0.03 -20.17
N VAL A 91 -5.75 1.28 -20.41
CA VAL A 91 -4.98 1.94 -21.47
C VAL A 91 -3.84 2.80 -20.94
N SER A 92 -3.90 3.18 -19.66
CA SER A 92 -2.83 3.94 -19.01
C SER A 92 -2.81 3.66 -17.52
N PHE A 93 -1.60 3.68 -16.96
CA PHE A 93 -1.33 3.64 -15.54
C PHE A 93 -0.13 4.55 -15.27
N LYS A 94 -0.25 5.44 -14.29
CA LYS A 94 0.88 6.24 -13.82
C LYS A 94 0.76 6.51 -12.32
N THR A 95 1.90 6.70 -11.69
CA THR A 95 1.98 7.29 -10.34
C THR A 95 1.94 8.82 -10.42
N TYR A 96 1.52 9.47 -9.34
CA TYR A 96 1.54 10.92 -9.23
C TYR A 96 1.73 11.37 -7.77
N GLY A 97 2.10 12.63 -7.58
CA GLY A 97 2.33 13.20 -6.26
C GLY A 97 3.51 12.56 -5.52
N PHE A 98 3.67 12.94 -4.25
CA PHE A 98 4.69 12.37 -3.38
C PHE A 98 4.10 11.23 -2.53
N PRO A 99 4.78 10.07 -2.44
CA PRO A 99 4.34 9.00 -1.56
C PRO A 99 4.36 9.39 -0.08
N LYS A 100 3.38 8.92 0.69
CA LYS A 100 3.47 8.93 2.16
C LYS A 100 4.28 7.71 2.61
N VAL A 101 5.25 7.91 3.50
CA VAL A 101 6.24 6.88 3.84
C VAL A 101 6.20 6.55 5.33
N TYR A 102 6.27 5.26 5.64
CA TYR A 102 6.27 4.72 6.98
C TYR A 102 7.33 3.64 7.13
N GLU A 103 7.93 3.59 8.31
CA GLU A 103 8.66 2.43 8.76
C GLU A 103 7.72 1.53 9.58
N VAL A 104 7.62 0.27 9.19
CA VAL A 104 6.63 -0.65 9.76
C VAL A 104 7.23 -1.99 10.16
N PHE A 105 6.34 -2.78 10.80
CA PHE A 105 6.51 -4.18 11.19
C PHE A 105 7.43 -4.35 12.39
N PRO A 106 6.97 -4.91 13.53
CA PRO A 106 7.89 -5.32 14.57
C PRO A 106 8.65 -6.55 14.07
N GLY A 107 9.86 -6.35 13.56
CA GLY A 107 10.90 -7.34 13.76
C GLY A 107 11.30 -7.32 15.24
N LYS A 108 11.79 -8.45 15.74
CA LYS A 108 12.46 -8.49 17.04
C LYS A 108 13.95 -8.51 16.80
N LYS A 109 14.68 -7.66 17.51
CA LYS A 109 16.13 -7.72 17.57
C LYS A 109 16.50 -8.14 18.99
N THR A 110 17.20 -9.25 19.12
CA THR A 110 17.83 -9.63 20.39
C THR A 110 19.16 -8.90 20.49
N GLU A 111 19.30 -8.08 21.51
CA GLU A 111 20.55 -7.42 21.85
C GLU A 111 20.99 -7.86 23.24
N ILE A 112 22.30 -7.98 23.44
CA ILE A 112 22.84 -8.22 24.77
C ILE A 112 23.01 -6.85 25.44
N VAL A 113 22.16 -6.57 26.42
CA VAL A 113 22.25 -5.38 27.29
C VAL A 113 22.61 -5.87 28.68
N ASP A 114 23.77 -5.44 29.20
CA ASP A 114 24.29 -5.84 30.51
C ASP A 114 24.38 -7.37 30.71
N GLY A 115 24.81 -8.09 29.66
CA GLY A 115 24.95 -9.55 29.69
C GLY A 115 23.63 -10.32 29.65
N LYS A 116 22.49 -9.65 29.46
CA LYS A 116 21.17 -10.25 29.30
C LYS A 116 20.65 -10.04 27.87
N GLU A 117 20.02 -11.06 27.33
CA GLU A 117 19.29 -10.94 26.07
C GLU A 117 18.03 -10.10 26.28
N VAL A 118 17.92 -8.98 25.57
CA VAL A 118 16.76 -8.10 25.54
C VAL A 118 16.19 -8.08 24.12
N GLU A 119 14.92 -8.46 23.99
CA GLU A 119 14.19 -8.32 22.72
C GLU A 119 13.68 -6.88 22.56
N THR A 120 14.18 -6.19 21.53
CA THR A 120 13.71 -4.84 21.16
C THR A 120 12.90 -4.91 19.87
N LEU A 121 11.81 -4.15 19.80
CA LEU A 121 11.02 -4.01 18.57
C LEU A 121 11.74 -3.08 17.60
N ILE A 122 11.96 -3.55 16.37
CA ILE A 122 12.56 -2.77 15.30
C ILE A 122 11.66 -2.75 14.07
N ASN A 123 11.57 -1.61 13.39
CA ASN A 123 10.87 -1.51 12.11
C ASN A 123 11.77 -2.04 10.99
N THR A 124 11.43 -3.21 10.45
CA THR A 124 12.25 -3.91 9.44
C THR A 124 11.78 -3.71 8.01
N LYS A 125 10.65 -3.01 7.81
CA LYS A 125 10.04 -2.82 6.50
C LYS A 125 9.78 -1.35 6.20
N TRP A 126 9.84 -1.03 4.91
CA TRP A 126 9.27 0.17 4.33
C TRP A 126 7.84 -0.09 3.92
N LEU A 127 6.96 0.88 4.16
CA LEU A 127 5.61 0.95 3.61
C LEU A 127 5.39 2.32 3.00
N LEU A 128 5.03 2.35 1.72
CA LEU A 128 4.76 3.59 0.99
C LEU A 128 3.35 3.56 0.42
N LEU A 129 2.58 4.62 0.67
CA LEU A 129 1.32 4.88 0.00
C LEU A 129 1.61 5.71 -1.25
N ILE A 130 1.49 5.09 -2.43
CA ILE A 130 1.86 5.70 -3.71
C ILE A 130 0.58 5.99 -4.50
N PRO A 131 0.18 7.27 -4.69
CA PRO A 131 -0.99 7.63 -5.48
C PRO A 131 -0.83 7.22 -6.95
N THR A 132 -1.92 6.72 -7.55
CA THR A 132 -1.97 6.22 -8.92
C THR A 132 -3.17 6.77 -9.68
N GLU A 133 -2.98 7.05 -10.96
CA GLU A 133 -4.04 7.38 -11.90
C GLU A 133 -4.06 6.31 -12.98
N VAL A 134 -5.23 5.72 -13.18
CA VAL A 134 -5.47 4.65 -14.12
C VAL A 134 -6.54 5.09 -15.09
N ARG A 135 -6.33 4.84 -16.39
CA ARG A 135 -7.35 5.07 -17.40
C ARG A 135 -7.80 3.76 -18.01
N TYR A 136 -9.11 3.58 -18.04
CA TYR A 136 -9.77 2.47 -18.69
C TYR A 136 -10.49 2.97 -19.93
N ARG A 137 -10.34 2.26 -21.04
CA ARG A 137 -11.24 2.37 -22.17
C ARG A 137 -12.38 1.39 -21.94
N VAL A 138 -13.61 1.86 -22.11
CA VAL A 138 -14.82 1.04 -22.07
C VAL A 138 -15.50 1.13 -23.42
N ILE A 139 -15.88 -0.01 -23.98
CA ILE A 139 -16.60 -0.11 -25.26
C ILE A 139 -17.98 -0.71 -24.98
N GLN A 140 -19.03 0.08 -25.18
CA GLN A 140 -20.43 -0.34 -24.98
C GLN A 140 -21.29 0.12 -26.14
N GLN A 141 -22.09 -0.80 -26.71
CA GLN A 141 -23.10 -0.50 -27.73
C GLN A 141 -22.59 0.41 -28.87
N GLN A 142 -21.39 0.12 -29.39
CA GLN A 142 -20.67 0.86 -30.45
C GLN A 142 -20.07 2.21 -30.05
N GLU A 143 -20.26 2.67 -28.82
CA GLU A 143 -19.58 3.84 -28.28
C GLU A 143 -18.37 3.44 -27.44
N SER A 144 -17.35 4.31 -27.42
CA SER A 144 -16.22 4.17 -26.52
C SER A 144 -16.04 5.44 -25.69
N PHE A 145 -15.74 5.24 -24.41
CA PHE A 145 -15.44 6.33 -23.49
C PHE A 145 -14.27 5.93 -22.58
N VAL A 146 -13.62 6.95 -22.00
CA VAL A 146 -12.49 6.76 -21.10
C VAL A 146 -12.94 7.08 -19.70
N ILE A 147 -12.60 6.20 -18.77
CA ILE A 147 -12.78 6.39 -17.35
C ILE A 147 -11.40 6.62 -16.75
N GLU A 148 -11.25 7.71 -16.01
CA GLU A 148 -10.07 7.97 -15.18
C GLU A 148 -10.41 7.61 -13.74
N SER A 149 -9.55 6.81 -13.12
CA SER A 149 -9.64 6.38 -11.73
C SER A 149 -8.36 6.78 -11.01
N LYS A 150 -8.49 7.68 -10.04
CA LYS A 150 -7.44 7.94 -9.06
C LYS A 150 -7.58 6.97 -7.90
N GLY A 151 -6.46 6.42 -7.46
CA GLY A 151 -6.35 5.56 -6.30
C GLY A 151 -4.92 5.56 -5.79
N TYR A 152 -4.48 4.46 -5.19
CA TYR A 152 -3.12 4.30 -4.73
C TYR A 152 -2.74 2.82 -4.60
N GLN A 153 -1.45 2.54 -4.60
CA GLN A 153 -0.88 1.25 -4.20
C GLN A 153 -0.15 1.40 -2.87
N VAL A 154 -0.25 0.40 -2.02
CA VAL A 154 0.60 0.27 -0.83
C VAL A 154 1.80 -0.60 -1.21
N ALA A 155 2.97 -0.01 -1.35
CA ALA A 155 4.21 -0.74 -1.65
C ALA A 155 4.94 -1.10 -0.35
N ILE A 156 5.25 -2.38 -0.17
CA ILE A 156 5.85 -2.92 1.05
C ILE A 156 7.11 -3.72 0.70
N ALA A 157 8.22 -3.44 1.35
CA ALA A 157 9.46 -4.19 1.20
C ALA A 157 10.29 -4.26 2.48
N THR A 158 11.10 -5.29 2.62
CA THR A 158 12.12 -5.36 3.69
C THR A 158 13.24 -4.38 3.37
N LYS A 159 13.66 -3.58 4.38
CA LYS A 159 14.56 -2.42 4.18
C LYS A 159 15.88 -2.73 3.46
N ASN A 160 16.41 -3.94 3.63
CA ASN A 160 17.69 -4.36 3.06
C ASN A 160 17.58 -5.10 1.71
N LYS A 161 16.38 -5.39 1.22
CA LYS A 161 16.15 -6.12 -0.03
C LYS A 161 15.44 -5.31 -1.08
N LEU A 162 14.51 -4.44 -0.66
CA LEU A 162 13.65 -3.65 -1.56
C LEU A 162 12.89 -4.50 -2.60
N GLU A 163 12.60 -5.77 -2.26
CA GLU A 163 11.70 -6.64 -3.01
C GLU A 163 10.25 -6.20 -2.75
N TRP A 164 9.73 -5.34 -3.63
CA TRP A 164 8.42 -4.71 -3.46
C TRP A 164 7.27 -5.67 -3.74
N THR A 165 6.36 -5.72 -2.78
CA THR A 165 5.04 -6.36 -2.86
C THR A 165 3.96 -5.31 -2.62
N PHE A 166 2.72 -5.61 -3.02
CA PHE A 166 1.68 -4.59 -3.12
C PHE A 166 0.36 -4.97 -2.46
N ILE A 167 -0.34 -3.95 -1.98
CA ILE A 167 -1.77 -4.02 -1.68
C ILE A 167 -2.43 -2.94 -2.53
N ASP A 168 -3.46 -3.31 -3.29
CA ASP A 168 -4.31 -2.35 -3.99
C ASP A 168 -5.11 -1.53 -2.96
N GLY A 169 -5.12 -0.20 -3.12
CA GLY A 169 -5.78 0.70 -2.18
C GLY A 169 -7.31 0.62 -2.21
N ALA A 170 -7.90 0.00 -3.24
CA ALA A 170 -9.34 -0.10 -3.38
C ALA A 170 -9.99 -0.84 -2.20
N GLY A 171 -10.89 -0.16 -1.50
CA GLY A 171 -11.61 -0.72 -0.35
C GLY A 171 -10.75 -0.94 0.90
N LEU A 172 -9.50 -0.48 0.91
CA LEU A 172 -8.60 -0.61 2.04
C LEU A 172 -8.93 0.43 3.13
N THR A 173 -9.03 -0.01 4.38
CA THR A 173 -9.21 0.90 5.53
C THR A 173 -7.91 1.10 6.31
N VAL A 174 -7.86 2.17 7.11
CA VAL A 174 -6.75 2.38 8.07
C VAL A 174 -6.64 1.19 9.03
N GLN A 175 -7.76 0.64 9.46
CA GLN A 175 -7.80 -0.52 10.35
C GLN A 175 -7.21 -1.78 9.70
N ASP A 176 -7.48 -2.01 8.41
CA ASP A 176 -6.87 -3.13 7.67
C ASP A 176 -5.35 -3.03 7.69
N LEU A 177 -4.79 -1.85 7.39
CA LEU A 177 -3.35 -1.63 7.42
C LEU A 177 -2.77 -1.75 8.83
N ARG A 178 -3.40 -1.15 9.85
CA ARG A 178 -2.91 -1.22 11.23
C ARG A 178 -2.97 -2.62 11.81
N SER A 179 -3.92 -3.44 11.38
CA SER A 179 -3.96 -4.85 11.78
C SER A 179 -2.86 -5.70 11.13
N LEU A 180 -2.23 -5.23 10.04
CA LEU A 180 -0.99 -5.82 9.50
C LEU A 180 0.26 -5.18 10.12
N PHE A 181 0.19 -3.88 10.41
CA PHE A 181 1.32 -3.05 10.83
C PHE A 181 0.91 -2.17 12.01
N ILE A 182 1.02 -2.72 13.22
CA ILE A 182 0.55 -2.07 14.46
C ILE A 182 1.22 -0.72 14.76
N SER A 183 2.41 -0.48 14.21
CA SER A 183 3.16 0.77 14.36
C SER A 183 2.63 1.93 13.51
N LEU A 184 1.66 1.70 12.63
CA LEU A 184 1.06 2.76 11.83
C LEU A 184 0.18 3.70 12.68
N PRO A 185 0.20 5.02 12.40
CA PRO A 185 -0.62 6.00 13.12
C PRO A 185 -2.12 5.71 13.01
N VAL A 186 -2.88 5.98 14.07
CA VAL A 186 -4.34 5.78 14.12
C VAL A 186 -5.07 6.74 13.19
N ASP A 187 -4.54 7.94 13.08
CA ASP A 187 -5.02 9.10 12.34
C ASP A 187 -4.38 9.23 10.96
N MET A 188 -3.71 8.17 10.47
CA MET A 188 -3.14 8.21 9.13
C MET A 188 -4.22 8.42 8.07
N GLU A 189 -3.94 9.31 7.13
CA GLU A 189 -4.83 9.59 6.02
C GLU A 189 -4.42 8.77 4.78
N LEU A 190 -5.36 7.99 4.27
CA LEU A 190 -5.22 7.26 3.01
C LEU A 190 -5.45 8.20 1.82
N PRO A 191 -4.72 8.04 0.70
CA PRO A 191 -5.01 8.79 -0.52
C PRO A 191 -6.45 8.57 -0.98
N GLU A 192 -7.08 9.64 -1.47
CA GLU A 192 -8.46 9.55 -1.95
C GLU A 192 -8.60 8.68 -3.21
N ILE A 193 -9.73 7.99 -3.29
CA ILE A 193 -10.13 7.24 -4.48
C ILE A 193 -11.22 8.02 -5.19
N GLN A 194 -11.02 8.34 -6.46
CA GLN A 194 -11.96 9.11 -7.26
C GLN A 194 -12.08 8.49 -8.64
N ARG A 195 -13.29 8.52 -9.22
CA ARG A 195 -13.54 8.03 -10.57
C ARG A 195 -14.36 9.05 -11.34
N ARG A 196 -13.95 9.32 -12.58
CA ARG A 196 -14.69 10.19 -13.50
C ARG A 196 -14.66 9.66 -14.93
N VAL A 197 -15.70 9.97 -15.70
CA VAL A 197 -15.65 9.85 -17.15
C VAL A 197 -14.85 11.03 -17.68
N VAL A 198 -13.87 10.76 -18.55
CA VAL A 198 -13.05 11.80 -19.18
C VAL A 198 -13.82 12.39 -20.36
N PRO A 199 -14.09 13.70 -20.38
CA PRO A 199 -14.74 14.36 -21.51
C PRO A 199 -13.94 14.19 -22.81
N LYS A 200 -14.62 14.10 -23.95
CA LYS A 200 -13.96 13.89 -25.26
C LYS A 200 -12.99 15.02 -25.60
N GLU A 201 -13.26 16.23 -25.15
CA GLU A 201 -12.45 17.44 -25.37
C GLU A 201 -11.09 17.38 -24.64
N GLU A 202 -11.01 16.68 -23.51
CA GLU A 202 -9.77 16.46 -22.75
C GLU A 202 -8.88 15.39 -23.37
N LEU A 203 -9.46 14.46 -24.16
CA LEU A 203 -8.72 13.41 -24.85
C LEU A 203 -7.95 13.95 -26.08
N LEU A 204 -8.41 15.05 -26.68
CA LEU A 204 -7.83 15.66 -27.89
C LEU A 204 -6.63 16.59 -27.60
N LYS A 205 -6.35 16.88 -26.32
CA LYS A 205 -5.29 17.82 -25.90
C LYS A 205 -4.00 17.14 -25.43
N GLN A 206 -3.86 15.84 -25.66
CA GLN A 206 -2.74 15.00 -25.21
C GLN A 206 -2.01 14.42 -26.41
#